data_AF-A0A383BWG6-F1
#
_entry.id   AF-A0A383BWG6-F1
#
_cell.length_a   1.000
_cell.length_b   1.000
_cell.length_c   1.000
_cell.angle_alpha   90.00
_cell.angle_beta   90.00
_cell.angle_gamma   90.00
#
_symmetry.space_group_name_H-M   'P 1'
#
loop_
_entity.id
_entity.type
_entity.pdbx_description
1 polymer ?
#
loop_
_entity_poly.entity_id
_entity_poly.type
_entity_poly.pdbx_seq_one_letter_code
_entity_poly.pdbx_strand_id
1 'polypeptide(L)'
;NIAATGPWQITSHSSGQYWQMSAVQNHWRQTPYFDELVYWTIPEESVRLAAFQAGQLDSFAMAFDSITTVESTPGAEVVRWPNAGQAGLNFYGQIYGLDKDGNEYEFYDPTLAWVSSDLDTDSQAWKDAVNVRKALNLAIDRQTIVDTILSGFGAAQSIRDWMGHDSRANPDWYYPYDPELAKNMLAEAGYPDGFAITLTPAIRGAPGEVEACGAVAQYWEDIGVDVTIQNVPYATIRPSLIT
;
A
#
# COMPACT_ATOMS: atom_id res chain seq x y z
N ASN A 1 -25.56 -16.13 -14.85
CA ASN A 1 -25.39 -14.92 -15.66
C ASN A 1 -24.98 -13.78 -14.75
N ILE A 2 -23.76 -13.27 -14.92
CA ILE A 2 -23.31 -12.05 -14.27
C ILE A 2 -23.85 -10.89 -15.11
N ALA A 3 -24.67 -10.01 -14.52
CA ALA A 3 -25.19 -8.83 -15.19
C ALA A 3 -24.30 -7.63 -14.87
N ALA A 4 -23.89 -6.90 -15.91
CA ALA A 4 -23.08 -5.69 -15.78
C ALA A 4 -23.54 -4.64 -16.80
N THR A 5 -23.25 -3.37 -16.52
CA THR A 5 -23.55 -2.22 -17.41
C THR A 5 -22.31 -1.67 -18.12
N GLY A 6 -21.15 -2.32 -17.90
CA GLY A 6 -19.88 -1.98 -18.53
C GLY A 6 -19.83 -2.34 -20.02
N PRO A 7 -18.74 -1.95 -20.72
CA PRO A 7 -18.61 -2.16 -22.16
C PRO A 7 -18.23 -3.61 -22.54
N TRP A 8 -18.11 -4.49 -21.55
CA TRP A 8 -17.71 -5.89 -21.71
C TRP A 8 -18.79 -6.83 -21.16
N GLN A 9 -19.16 -7.84 -21.94
CA GLN A 9 -20.02 -8.93 -21.53
C GLN A 9 -19.17 -10.16 -21.18
N ILE A 10 -19.29 -10.67 -19.96
CA ILE A 10 -18.59 -11.91 -19.55
C ILE A 10 -19.23 -13.11 -20.26
N THR A 11 -18.45 -13.82 -21.06
CA THR A 11 -18.90 -14.98 -21.85
C THR A 11 -18.51 -16.30 -21.20
N SER A 12 -17.34 -16.37 -20.56
CA SER A 12 -16.83 -17.55 -19.86
C SER A 12 -15.84 -17.15 -18.77
N HIS A 13 -15.73 -17.94 -17.71
CA HIS A 13 -14.70 -17.74 -16.69
C HIS A 13 -14.36 -19.05 -16.00
N SER A 14 -13.12 -19.15 -15.51
CA SER A 14 -12.65 -20.18 -14.60
C SER A 14 -11.90 -19.47 -13.47
N SER A 15 -12.43 -19.56 -12.24
CA SER A 15 -11.89 -18.84 -11.10
C SER A 15 -10.41 -19.18 -10.86
N GLY A 16 -9.58 -18.15 -10.76
CA GLY A 16 -8.13 -18.29 -10.60
C GLY A 16 -7.37 -18.68 -11.88
N GLN A 17 -8.04 -18.75 -13.04
CA GLN A 17 -7.42 -19.06 -14.32
C GLN A 17 -7.67 -17.99 -15.37
N TYR A 18 -8.92 -17.70 -15.73
CA TYR A 18 -9.23 -16.70 -16.76
C TYR A 18 -10.64 -16.11 -16.65
N TRP A 19 -10.81 -14.94 -17.28
CA TRP A 19 -12.09 -14.30 -17.57
C TRP A 19 -12.12 -13.93 -19.05
N GLN A 20 -13.10 -14.45 -19.79
CA GLN A 20 -13.31 -14.15 -21.19
C GLN A 20 -14.53 -13.24 -21.34
N MET A 21 -14.37 -12.19 -22.15
CA MET A 21 -15.35 -11.16 -22.33
C MET A 21 -15.46 -10.76 -23.81
N SER A 22 -16.67 -10.48 -24.27
CA SER A 22 -16.92 -9.92 -25.60
C SER A 22 -17.36 -8.47 -25.51
N ALA A 23 -17.02 -7.67 -26.53
CA ALA A 23 -17.40 -6.27 -26.61
C ALA A 23 -18.92 -6.09 -26.71
N VAL A 24 -19.47 -5.17 -25.91
CA VAL A 24 -20.87 -4.75 -26.03
C VAL A 24 -20.99 -3.76 -27.18
N GLN A 25 -21.66 -4.17 -28.24
CA GLN A 25 -21.90 -3.33 -29.41
C GLN A 25 -22.90 -2.20 -29.09
N ASN A 26 -22.64 -1.00 -29.64
CA ASN A 26 -23.43 0.21 -29.39
C ASN A 26 -23.58 0.54 -27.89
N HIS A 27 -22.53 0.32 -27.11
CA HIS A 27 -22.55 0.64 -25.69
C HIS A 27 -22.80 2.14 -25.49
N TRP A 28 -23.62 2.47 -24.48
CA TRP A 28 -24.12 3.83 -24.23
C TRP A 28 -23.01 4.88 -24.01
N ARG A 29 -21.82 4.46 -23.59
CA ARG A 29 -20.64 5.33 -23.47
C ARG A 29 -19.72 5.18 -24.66
N GLN A 30 -19.24 3.96 -24.91
CA GLN A 30 -18.30 3.67 -25.96
C GLN A 30 -18.25 2.17 -26.26
N THR A 31 -18.42 1.81 -27.53
CA THR A 31 -18.12 0.46 -28.01
C THR A 31 -16.60 0.22 -27.91
N PRO A 32 -16.14 -0.90 -27.30
CA PRO A 32 -14.72 -1.26 -27.30
C PRO A 32 -14.11 -1.28 -28.72
N TYR A 33 -12.82 -0.98 -28.81
CA TYR A 33 -12.10 -0.96 -30.08
C TYR A 33 -11.74 -2.35 -30.62
N PHE A 34 -11.93 -3.41 -29.82
CA PHE A 34 -11.62 -4.78 -30.15
C PHE A 34 -12.70 -5.71 -29.62
N ASP A 35 -12.89 -6.86 -30.27
CA ASP A 35 -14.07 -7.71 -30.07
C ASP A 35 -14.02 -8.58 -28.81
N GLU A 36 -12.83 -8.98 -28.36
CA GLU A 36 -12.63 -9.92 -27.27
C GLU A 36 -11.55 -9.45 -26.29
N LEU A 37 -11.85 -9.53 -24.99
CA LEU A 37 -10.90 -9.32 -23.91
C LEU A 37 -10.78 -10.62 -23.10
N VAL A 38 -9.55 -11.14 -22.99
CA VAL A 38 -9.25 -12.29 -22.14
C VAL A 38 -8.28 -11.87 -21.04
N TYR A 39 -8.74 -11.95 -19.79
CA TYR A 39 -7.93 -11.68 -18.61
C TYR A 39 -7.43 -12.99 -18.01
N TRP A 40 -6.14 -13.24 -18.10
CA TRP A 40 -5.49 -14.44 -17.55
C TRP A 40 -4.97 -14.20 -16.14
N THR A 41 -5.16 -15.19 -15.27
CA THR A 41 -4.53 -15.23 -13.95
C THR A 41 -3.27 -16.07 -14.06
N ILE A 42 -2.12 -15.40 -14.14
CA ILE A 42 -0.80 -16.04 -14.22
C ILE A 42 0.01 -15.50 -13.02
N PRO A 43 0.14 -16.26 -11.92
CA PRO A 43 0.79 -15.78 -10.70
C PRO A 43 2.27 -15.44 -10.89
N GLU A 44 3.00 -16.26 -11.63
CA GLU A 44 4.45 -16.15 -11.81
C GLU A 44 4.79 -15.09 -12.86
N GLU A 45 5.53 -14.05 -12.45
CA GLU A 45 5.90 -12.96 -13.34
C GLU A 45 6.76 -13.42 -14.52
N SER A 46 7.70 -14.34 -14.30
CA SER A 46 8.55 -14.88 -15.36
C SER A 46 7.74 -15.55 -16.47
N VAL A 47 6.61 -16.17 -16.12
CA VAL A 47 5.67 -16.77 -17.09
C VAL A 47 4.92 -15.68 -17.84
N ARG A 48 4.48 -14.61 -17.16
CA ARG A 48 3.85 -13.45 -17.82
C ARG A 48 4.80 -12.79 -18.82
N LEU A 49 6.05 -12.55 -18.42
CA LEU A 49 7.07 -11.94 -19.28
C LEU A 49 7.35 -12.81 -20.51
N ALA A 50 7.55 -14.11 -20.34
CA ALA A 50 7.79 -15.03 -21.46
C ALA A 50 6.58 -15.08 -22.42
N ALA A 51 5.35 -15.09 -21.90
CA ALA A 51 4.13 -15.08 -22.70
C ALA A 51 3.98 -13.75 -23.47
N PHE A 52 4.30 -12.62 -22.85
CA PHE A 52 4.34 -11.31 -23.52
C PHE A 52 5.37 -11.28 -24.66
N GLN A 53 6.59 -11.75 -24.41
CA GLN A 53 7.64 -11.86 -25.44
C GLN A 53 7.27 -12.80 -26.59
N ALA A 54 6.47 -13.84 -26.32
CA ALA A 54 5.93 -14.74 -27.32
C ALA A 54 4.71 -14.19 -28.08
N GLY A 55 4.23 -12.99 -27.74
CA GLY A 55 3.03 -12.38 -28.34
C GLY A 55 1.72 -13.03 -27.89
N GLN A 56 1.72 -13.73 -26.75
CA GLN A 56 0.53 -14.35 -26.16
C GLN A 56 -0.21 -13.43 -25.19
N LEU A 57 0.46 -12.40 -24.68
CA LEU A 57 -0.13 -11.35 -23.85
C LEU A 57 0.12 -9.98 -24.49
N ASP A 58 -0.91 -9.15 -24.53
CA ASP A 58 -0.79 -7.75 -24.98
C ASP A 58 -0.34 -6.80 -23.86
N SER A 59 -0.57 -7.19 -22.59
CA SER A 59 -0.15 -6.42 -21.41
C SER A 59 -0.05 -7.34 -20.19
N PHE A 60 0.76 -6.95 -19.20
CA PHE A 60 0.86 -7.66 -17.93
C PHE A 60 1.41 -6.74 -16.82
N ALA A 61 1.16 -7.10 -15.57
CA ALA A 61 1.80 -6.48 -14.42
C ALA A 61 3.19 -7.09 -14.19
N MET A 62 4.20 -6.24 -13.98
CA MET A 62 5.61 -6.61 -13.80
C MET A 62 6.22 -5.89 -12.60
N ALA A 63 7.29 -6.45 -12.04
CA ALA A 63 8.16 -5.77 -11.11
C ALA A 63 8.99 -4.68 -11.80
N PHE A 64 9.47 -3.71 -11.03
CA PHE A 64 10.29 -2.62 -11.56
C PHE A 64 11.60 -3.14 -12.19
N ASP A 65 12.20 -4.18 -11.62
CA ASP A 65 13.42 -4.81 -12.14
C ASP A 65 13.25 -5.42 -13.55
N SER A 66 12.02 -5.76 -13.93
CA SER A 66 11.72 -6.33 -15.25
C SER A 66 11.60 -5.27 -16.36
N ILE A 67 11.56 -3.98 -16.02
CA ILE A 67 11.32 -2.88 -16.98
C ILE A 67 12.34 -2.91 -18.11
N THR A 68 13.64 -2.97 -17.82
CA THR A 68 14.70 -3.00 -18.85
C THR A 68 14.57 -4.22 -19.76
N THR A 69 14.16 -5.37 -19.21
CA THR A 69 13.92 -6.58 -20.01
C THR A 69 12.72 -6.40 -20.93
N VAL A 70 11.62 -5.80 -20.45
CA VAL A 70 10.45 -5.50 -21.27
C VAL A 70 10.76 -4.49 -22.36
N GLU A 71 11.50 -3.42 -22.06
CA GLU A 71 11.92 -2.42 -23.05
C GLU A 71 12.79 -3.01 -24.17
N SER A 72 13.48 -4.12 -23.91
CA SER A 72 14.26 -4.84 -24.94
C SER A 72 13.41 -5.70 -25.88
N THR A 73 12.11 -5.89 -25.57
CA THR A 73 11.19 -6.70 -26.38
C THR A 73 10.71 -5.89 -27.58
N PRO A 74 10.92 -6.36 -28.83
CA PRO A 74 10.51 -5.60 -30.02
C PRO A 74 9.03 -5.25 -30.01
N GLY A 75 8.71 -3.96 -30.17
CA GLY A 75 7.34 -3.46 -30.20
C GLY A 75 6.68 -3.26 -28.84
N ALA A 76 7.39 -3.54 -27.73
CA ALA A 76 6.89 -3.26 -26.40
C ALA A 76 6.94 -1.76 -26.09
N GLU A 77 5.93 -1.27 -25.37
CA GLU A 77 5.88 0.08 -24.83
C GLU A 77 5.67 0.01 -23.32
N VAL A 78 6.56 0.63 -22.54
CA VAL A 78 6.38 0.79 -21.10
C VAL A 78 5.63 2.09 -20.84
N VAL A 79 4.35 1.97 -20.51
CA VAL A 79 3.49 3.12 -20.22
C VAL A 79 3.45 3.39 -18.72
N ARG A 80 3.48 4.67 -18.36
CA ARG A 80 3.51 5.16 -16.98
C ARG A 80 2.32 6.07 -16.74
N TRP A 81 1.63 5.88 -15.62
CA TRP A 81 0.55 6.76 -15.20
C TRP A 81 0.89 7.38 -13.85
N PRO A 82 0.98 8.73 -13.76
CA PRO A 82 1.11 9.38 -12.48
C PRO A 82 -0.14 9.08 -11.65
N ASN A 83 0.05 8.98 -10.34
CA ASN A 83 -1.04 8.79 -9.40
C ASN A 83 -1.86 7.49 -9.59
N ALA A 84 -1.26 6.42 -10.12
CA ALA A 84 -1.94 5.15 -10.33
C ALA A 84 -2.10 4.27 -9.07
N GLY A 85 -1.29 4.51 -8.04
CA GLY A 85 -1.40 3.82 -6.75
C GLY A 85 -0.63 4.52 -5.64
N GLN A 86 -0.95 4.15 -4.39
CA GLN A 86 -0.27 4.63 -3.20
C GLN A 86 0.04 3.49 -2.23
N ALA A 87 1.20 3.60 -1.60
CA ALA A 87 1.58 2.82 -0.44
C ALA A 87 1.50 3.70 0.82
N GLY A 88 1.10 3.12 1.93
CA GLY A 88 1.02 3.79 3.22
C GLY A 88 0.88 2.79 4.34
N LEU A 89 1.23 3.22 5.55
CA LEU A 89 1.14 2.42 6.76
C LEU A 89 -0.19 2.68 7.46
N ASN A 90 -0.77 1.61 8.03
CA ASN A 90 -1.95 1.70 8.88
C ASN A 90 -1.56 1.38 10.31
N PHE A 91 -1.90 2.27 11.23
CA PHE A 91 -1.83 2.01 12.66
C PHE A 91 -3.24 1.66 13.16
N TYR A 92 -3.41 0.45 13.67
CA TYR A 92 -4.66 -0.05 14.24
C TYR A 92 -4.70 0.23 15.76
N GLY A 93 -5.83 -0.04 16.43
CA GLY A 93 -5.93 0.14 17.89
C GLY A 93 -6.41 1.52 18.37
N GLN A 94 -6.57 2.48 17.46
CA GLN A 94 -6.84 3.90 17.77
C GLN A 94 -8.25 4.37 17.34
N ILE A 95 -9.22 3.46 17.27
CA ILE A 95 -10.61 3.84 16.99
C ILE A 95 -11.26 4.25 18.31
N TYR A 96 -11.14 5.53 18.63
CA TYR A 96 -11.67 6.10 19.87
C TYR A 96 -13.18 6.40 19.79
N GLY A 97 -13.83 6.42 20.95
CA GLY A 97 -15.22 6.89 21.10
C GLY A 97 -16.27 5.79 21.02
N LEU A 98 -17.50 6.20 20.70
CA LEU A 98 -18.66 5.33 20.65
C LEU A 98 -19.12 5.13 19.20
N ASP A 99 -19.63 3.94 18.90
CA ASP A 99 -20.32 3.63 17.67
C ASP A 99 -21.68 4.36 17.58
N LYS A 100 -22.39 4.18 16.46
CA LYS A 100 -23.71 4.80 16.24
C LYS A 100 -24.78 4.36 17.24
N ASP A 101 -24.57 3.25 17.94
CA ASP A 101 -25.48 2.66 18.91
C ASP A 101 -25.05 2.98 20.36
N GLY A 102 -23.93 3.69 20.55
CA GLY A 102 -23.41 4.13 21.84
C GLY A 102 -22.45 3.15 22.52
N ASN A 103 -21.97 2.11 21.83
CA ASN A 103 -21.00 1.16 22.38
C ASN A 103 -19.56 1.65 22.13
N GLU A 104 -18.64 1.35 23.04
CA GLU A 104 -17.21 1.55 22.78
C GLU A 104 -16.76 0.68 21.60
N TYR A 105 -15.87 1.22 20.76
CA TYR A 105 -15.28 0.44 19.69
C TYR A 105 -14.39 -0.68 20.26
N GLU A 106 -14.59 -1.91 19.77
CA GLU A 106 -13.83 -3.10 20.16
C GLU A 106 -12.31 -2.97 19.86
N PHE A 107 -11.96 -2.08 18.93
CA PHE A 107 -10.59 -1.89 18.44
C PHE A 107 -9.81 -0.76 19.10
N TYR A 108 -10.24 -0.31 20.28
CA TYR A 108 -9.42 0.57 21.11
C TYR A 108 -8.47 -0.27 21.96
N ASP A 109 -7.16 -0.11 21.75
CA ASP A 109 -6.13 -0.82 22.52
C ASP A 109 -5.07 0.17 23.05
N PRO A 110 -5.24 0.69 24.28
CA PRO A 110 -4.31 1.62 24.89
C PRO A 110 -3.00 0.97 25.36
N THR A 111 -2.81 -0.34 25.16
CA THR A 111 -1.52 -0.99 25.45
C THR A 111 -0.50 -0.79 24.34
N LEU A 112 -0.94 -0.34 23.16
CA LEU A 112 -0.09 -0.06 22.02
C LEU A 112 0.56 1.32 22.13
N ALA A 113 1.86 1.40 21.86
CA ALA A 113 2.65 2.62 22.07
C ALA A 113 2.16 3.85 21.27
N TRP A 114 1.48 3.63 20.15
CA TRP A 114 0.95 4.67 19.29
C TRP A 114 -0.52 5.02 19.57
N VAL A 115 -1.13 4.44 20.60
CA VAL A 115 -2.53 4.67 21.01
C VAL A 115 -2.53 5.41 22.35
N SER A 116 -3.32 6.47 22.46
CA SER A 116 -3.46 7.20 23.71
C SER A 116 -4.31 6.41 24.69
N SER A 117 -3.89 6.32 25.95
CA SER A 117 -4.71 5.76 27.04
C SER A 117 -5.75 6.74 27.59
N ASP A 118 -5.68 8.00 27.14
CA ASP A 118 -6.60 9.09 27.51
C ASP A 118 -7.18 9.72 26.24
N LEU A 119 -8.51 9.91 26.20
CA LEU A 119 -9.20 10.50 25.06
C LEU A 119 -9.15 12.02 25.04
N ASP A 120 -8.73 12.66 26.13
CA ASP A 120 -8.47 14.10 26.15
C ASP A 120 -7.26 14.41 25.26
N THR A 121 -7.50 15.17 24.19
CA THR A 121 -6.49 15.52 23.20
C THR A 121 -5.40 16.45 23.75
N ASP A 122 -5.62 17.06 24.91
CA ASP A 122 -4.65 17.90 25.61
C ASP A 122 -3.83 17.14 26.65
N SER A 123 -4.19 15.88 26.94
CA SER A 123 -3.49 15.01 27.90
C SER A 123 -2.05 14.71 27.48
N GLN A 124 -1.22 14.33 28.46
CA GLN A 124 0.14 13.89 28.18
C GLN A 124 0.15 12.58 27.38
N ALA A 125 -0.72 11.62 27.72
CA ALA A 125 -0.83 10.35 27.00
C ALA A 125 -1.17 10.56 25.51
N TRP A 126 -2.03 11.53 25.19
CA TRP A 126 -2.34 11.85 23.80
C TRP A 126 -1.14 12.43 23.06
N LYS A 127 -0.40 13.34 23.70
CA LYS A 127 0.82 13.92 23.14
C LYS A 127 1.91 12.86 22.92
N ASP A 128 2.08 11.95 23.86
CA ASP A 128 3.06 10.86 23.77
C ASP A 128 2.71 9.92 22.61
N ALA A 129 1.45 9.49 22.48
CA ALA A 129 1.00 8.66 21.36
C ALA A 129 1.15 9.36 20.00
N VAL A 130 0.87 10.68 19.93
CA VAL A 130 1.15 11.49 18.74
C VAL A 130 2.64 11.51 18.43
N ASN A 131 3.50 11.69 19.43
CA ASN A 131 4.94 11.72 19.26
C ASN A 131 5.51 10.37 18.79
N VAL A 132 5.00 9.24 19.29
CA VAL A 132 5.34 7.92 18.77
C VAL A 132 5.02 7.82 17.27
N ARG A 133 3.80 8.20 16.85
CA ARG A 133 3.43 8.16 15.41
C ARG A 133 4.30 9.08 14.55
N LYS A 134 4.70 10.24 15.08
CA LYS A 134 5.60 11.18 14.38
C LYS A 134 7.02 10.62 14.29
N ALA A 135 7.56 10.06 15.37
CA ALA A 135 8.88 9.41 15.39
C ALA A 135 8.97 8.31 14.34
N LEU A 136 7.97 7.42 14.28
CA LEU A 136 7.90 6.36 13.27
C LEU A 136 7.84 6.91 11.83
N ASN A 137 7.30 8.12 11.61
CA ASN A 137 7.30 8.77 10.30
C ASN A 137 8.63 9.44 9.95
N LEU A 138 9.34 10.02 10.93
CA LEU A 138 10.64 10.67 10.77
C LEU A 138 11.76 9.64 10.54
N ALA A 139 11.62 8.43 11.05
CA ALA A 139 12.58 7.35 10.86
C ALA A 139 12.65 6.81 9.42
N ILE A 140 11.64 7.08 8.58
CA ILE A 140 11.54 6.46 7.25
C ILE A 140 12.10 7.40 6.18
N ASP A 141 13.20 6.99 5.54
CA ASP A 141 13.68 7.64 4.32
C ASP A 141 12.86 7.19 3.10
N ARG A 142 11.78 7.93 2.85
CA ARG A 142 10.86 7.67 1.74
C ARG A 142 11.52 7.83 0.38
N GLN A 143 12.49 8.74 0.25
CA GLN A 143 13.14 8.99 -1.05
C GLN A 143 14.08 7.83 -1.39
N THR A 144 14.84 7.32 -0.43
CA THR A 144 15.67 6.12 -0.63
C THR A 144 14.83 4.91 -1.01
N ILE A 145 13.65 4.70 -0.40
CA ILE A 145 12.72 3.63 -0.83
C ILE A 145 12.29 3.82 -2.29
N VAL A 146 11.91 5.04 -2.69
CA VAL A 146 11.51 5.34 -4.08
C VAL A 146 12.66 5.05 -5.05
N ASP A 147 13.87 5.51 -4.75
CA ASP A 147 15.01 5.41 -5.65
C ASP A 147 15.52 3.96 -5.77
N THR A 148 15.53 3.21 -4.67
CA THR A 148 16.18 1.89 -4.60
C THR A 148 15.22 0.72 -4.83
N ILE A 149 13.99 0.79 -4.29
CA ILE A 149 13.02 -0.31 -4.37
C ILE A 149 12.03 -0.09 -5.51
N LEU A 150 11.62 1.15 -5.74
CA LEU A 150 10.66 1.49 -6.80
C LEU A 150 11.35 1.96 -8.08
N SER A 151 12.69 1.91 -8.16
CA SER A 151 13.48 2.36 -9.32
C SER A 151 13.13 3.78 -9.81
N GLY A 152 12.79 4.67 -8.88
CA GLY A 152 12.34 6.05 -9.16
C GLY A 152 10.87 6.18 -9.58
N PHE A 153 10.10 5.09 -9.61
CA PHE A 153 8.67 5.10 -9.93
C PHE A 153 7.81 5.37 -8.69
N GLY A 154 7.93 6.59 -8.18
CA GLY A 154 7.14 7.05 -7.07
C GLY A 154 7.51 8.47 -6.67
N ALA A 155 6.78 9.00 -5.69
CA ALA A 155 7.15 10.22 -5.01
C ALA A 155 6.77 10.07 -3.54
N ALA A 156 7.59 10.62 -2.64
CA ALA A 156 7.23 10.71 -1.24
C ALA A 156 5.94 11.53 -1.09
N GLN A 157 5.00 11.01 -0.30
CA GLN A 157 3.70 11.64 -0.03
C GLN A 157 3.58 11.93 1.47
N SER A 158 3.03 13.09 1.80
CA SER A 158 2.76 13.51 3.18
C SER A 158 1.39 13.03 3.69
N ILE A 159 0.42 12.86 2.78
CA ILE A 159 -0.95 12.47 3.12
C ILE A 159 -1.36 11.26 2.30
N ARG A 160 -2.10 10.36 2.95
CA ARG A 160 -2.79 9.27 2.28
C ARG A 160 -3.99 9.74 1.46
N ASP A 161 -4.17 9.12 0.30
CA ASP A 161 -5.26 9.32 -0.65
C ASP A 161 -5.37 10.76 -1.19
N TRP A 162 -4.22 11.48 -1.24
CA TRP A 162 -4.14 12.88 -1.68
C TRP A 162 -3.51 13.08 -3.07
N MET A 163 -3.30 11.98 -3.79
CA MET A 163 -2.56 11.94 -5.05
C MET A 163 -3.18 12.87 -6.10
N GLY A 164 -2.37 13.74 -6.72
CA GLY A 164 -2.85 14.70 -7.73
C GLY A 164 -3.40 16.00 -7.15
N HIS A 165 -3.37 16.17 -5.82
CA HIS A 165 -3.76 17.38 -5.10
C HIS A 165 -2.62 18.00 -4.29
N ASP A 166 -1.38 17.66 -4.63
CA ASP A 166 -0.15 18.09 -3.92
C ASP A 166 -0.03 19.61 -3.79
N SER A 167 -0.52 20.36 -4.77
CA SER A 167 -0.55 21.84 -4.74
C SER A 167 -1.42 22.43 -3.63
N ARG A 168 -2.25 21.60 -2.98
CA ARG A 168 -3.10 21.96 -1.83
C ARG A 168 -2.56 21.45 -0.50
N ALA A 169 -1.45 20.71 -0.52
CA ALA A 169 -0.86 20.18 0.71
C ALA A 169 -0.26 21.32 1.53
N ASN A 170 -0.48 21.30 2.86
CA ASN A 170 0.29 22.15 3.76
C ASN A 170 1.74 21.65 3.79
N PRO A 171 2.75 22.52 3.57
CA PRO A 171 4.16 22.15 3.70
C PRO A 171 4.53 21.51 5.04
N ASP A 172 3.82 21.87 6.12
CA ASP A 172 4.06 21.35 7.48
C ASP A 172 3.63 19.89 7.65
N TRP A 173 2.94 19.30 6.67
CA TRP A 173 2.55 17.88 6.71
C TRP A 173 3.67 16.94 6.28
N TYR A 174 4.84 17.48 5.92
CA TYR A 174 6.00 16.70 5.52
C TYR A 174 6.82 16.25 6.74
N TYR A 175 7.16 14.96 6.77
CA TYR A 175 8.06 14.38 7.77
C TYR A 175 9.44 14.15 7.13
N PRO A 176 10.43 15.02 7.40
CA PRO A 176 11.78 14.81 6.92
C PRO A 176 12.39 13.56 7.55
N TYR A 177 13.30 12.91 6.82
CA TYR A 177 14.06 11.80 7.38
C TYR A 177 15.03 12.31 8.45
N ASP A 178 14.77 11.96 9.71
CA ASP A 178 15.55 12.35 10.88
C ASP A 178 15.45 11.25 11.97
N PRO A 179 16.26 10.18 11.86
CA PRO A 179 16.21 9.06 12.79
C PRO A 179 16.68 9.42 14.21
N GLU A 180 17.57 10.41 14.34
CA GLU A 180 18.05 10.88 15.64
C GLU A 180 16.93 11.61 16.40
N LEU A 181 16.20 12.50 15.72
CA LEU A 181 15.01 13.13 16.30
C LEU A 181 13.94 12.09 16.62
N ALA A 182 13.71 11.11 15.73
CA ALA A 182 12.76 10.02 15.98
C ALA A 182 13.08 9.26 17.27
N LYS A 183 14.35 8.88 17.48
CA LYS A 183 14.80 8.20 18.69
C LYS A 183 14.60 9.04 19.95
N ASN A 184 14.92 10.33 19.90
CA ASN A 184 14.69 11.25 21.02
C ASN A 184 13.20 11.38 21.35
N MET A 185 12.35 11.49 20.32
CA MET A 185 10.89 11.57 20.50
C MET A 185 10.30 10.29 21.11
N LEU A 186 10.82 9.11 20.75
CA LEU A 186 10.42 7.86 21.40
C LEU A 186 10.79 7.85 22.89
N ALA A 187 12.01 8.28 23.24
CA ALA A 187 12.45 8.38 24.63
C ALA A 187 11.59 9.36 25.44
N GLU A 188 11.29 10.54 24.89
CA GLU A 188 10.42 11.53 25.51
C GLU A 188 8.98 11.02 25.70
N ALA A 189 8.49 10.20 24.78
CA ALA A 189 7.18 9.55 24.86
C ALA A 189 7.15 8.32 25.79
N GLY A 190 8.25 8.03 26.51
CA GLY A 190 8.33 6.92 27.47
C GLY A 190 8.85 5.60 26.92
N TYR A 191 9.40 5.58 25.70
CA TYR A 191 9.95 4.40 25.03
C TYR A 191 11.45 4.55 24.69
N PRO A 192 12.34 4.79 25.69
CA PRO A 192 13.78 4.98 25.44
C PRO A 192 14.46 3.73 24.88
N ASP A 193 13.92 2.54 25.20
CA ASP A 193 14.37 1.24 24.71
C ASP A 193 13.43 0.68 23.62
N GLY A 194 12.54 1.53 23.08
CA GLY A 194 11.55 1.14 22.07
C GLY A 194 10.41 0.26 22.60
N PHE A 195 9.79 -0.47 21.69
CA PHE A 195 8.68 -1.40 21.93
C PHE A 195 8.60 -2.40 20.78
N ALA A 196 7.84 -3.49 20.97
CA ALA A 196 7.59 -4.47 19.91
C ALA A 196 6.42 -4.06 19.02
N ILE A 197 6.56 -4.27 17.71
CA ILE A 197 5.49 -4.06 16.72
C ILE A 197 5.48 -5.20 15.71
N THR A 198 4.28 -5.58 15.25
CA THR A 198 4.14 -6.47 14.09
C THR A 198 3.83 -5.62 12.85
N LEU A 199 4.68 -5.73 11.83
CA LEU A 199 4.48 -5.09 10.53
C LEU A 199 4.00 -6.13 9.53
N THR A 200 2.82 -5.90 8.94
CA THR A 200 2.23 -6.81 7.95
C THR A 200 2.23 -6.15 6.57
N PRO A 201 3.01 -6.66 5.60
CA PRO A 201 2.93 -6.19 4.24
C PRO A 201 1.54 -6.51 3.67
N ALA A 202 0.94 -5.54 2.98
CA ALA A 202 -0.31 -5.77 2.28
C ALA A 202 -0.02 -6.54 0.98
N ILE A 203 0.37 -7.82 1.07
CA ILE A 203 0.71 -8.68 -0.08
C ILE A 203 -0.54 -8.78 -0.99
N ARG A 204 -0.62 -7.89 -1.98
CA ARG A 204 -1.76 -7.73 -2.92
C ARG A 204 -1.34 -7.96 -4.37
N GLY A 205 -0.04 -8.20 -4.60
CA GLY A 205 0.55 -8.40 -5.92
C GLY A 205 1.03 -7.11 -6.57
N ALA A 206 1.11 -6.00 -5.81
CA ALA A 206 1.78 -4.80 -6.30
C ALA A 206 3.31 -4.96 -6.14
N PRO A 207 4.11 -4.52 -7.13
CA PRO A 207 5.56 -4.55 -7.02
C PRO A 207 6.11 -3.77 -5.81
N GLY A 208 7.10 -4.34 -5.15
CA GLY A 208 7.83 -3.67 -4.06
C GLY A 208 7.12 -3.64 -2.70
N GLU A 209 5.94 -4.25 -2.55
CA GLU A 209 5.17 -4.19 -1.29
C GLU A 209 5.91 -4.84 -0.12
N VAL A 210 6.52 -6.00 -0.35
CA VAL A 210 7.22 -6.77 0.70
C VAL A 210 8.57 -6.13 1.00
N GLU A 211 9.31 -5.74 -0.03
CA GLU A 211 10.62 -5.11 0.04
C GLU A 211 10.53 -3.74 0.73
N ALA A 212 9.55 -2.91 0.37
CA ALA A 212 9.34 -1.61 1.02
C ALA A 212 8.96 -1.77 2.50
N CYS A 213 8.16 -2.77 2.86
CA CYS A 213 7.88 -3.06 4.26
C CYS A 213 9.13 -3.54 5.01
N GLY A 214 9.99 -4.35 4.36
CA GLY A 214 11.28 -4.74 4.92
C GLY A 214 12.20 -3.54 5.19
N ALA A 215 12.24 -2.58 4.27
CA ALA A 215 12.98 -1.33 4.49
C ALA A 215 12.42 -0.51 5.65
N VAL A 216 11.09 -0.37 5.74
CA VAL A 216 10.44 0.29 6.89
C VAL A 216 10.77 -0.40 8.21
N ALA A 217 10.76 -1.74 8.24
CA ALA A 217 11.15 -2.49 9.43
C ALA A 217 12.59 -2.15 9.87
N GLN A 218 13.54 -2.17 8.93
CA GLN A 218 14.92 -1.80 9.22
C GLN A 218 15.05 -0.37 9.77
N TYR A 219 14.37 0.60 9.16
CA TYR A 219 14.37 1.99 9.64
C TYR A 219 13.83 2.13 11.07
N TRP A 220 12.82 1.33 11.43
CA TRP A 220 12.27 1.31 12.78
C TRP A 220 13.18 0.58 13.78
N GLU A 221 13.84 -0.50 13.37
CA GLU A 221 14.86 -1.18 14.17
C GLU A 221 16.05 -0.26 14.49
N ASP A 222 16.47 0.58 13.55
CA ASP A 222 17.58 1.53 13.72
C ASP A 222 17.29 2.57 14.84
N ILE A 223 16.01 2.84 15.12
CA ILE A 223 15.59 3.70 16.24
C ILE A 223 15.14 2.94 17.49
N GLY A 224 15.34 1.61 17.52
CA GLY A 224 15.12 0.75 18.68
C GLY A 224 13.76 0.05 18.76
N VAL A 225 12.93 0.13 17.72
CA VAL A 225 11.65 -0.60 17.68
C VAL A 225 11.90 -2.05 17.27
N ASP A 226 11.39 -3.01 18.05
CA ASP A 226 11.51 -4.44 17.75
C ASP A 226 10.42 -4.86 16.75
N VAL A 227 10.79 -5.03 15.48
CA VAL A 227 9.84 -5.28 14.39
C VAL A 227 9.76 -6.75 14.03
N THR A 228 8.57 -7.33 14.17
CA THR A 228 8.25 -8.65 13.61
C THR A 228 7.51 -8.48 12.28
N ILE A 229 8.10 -8.95 11.17
CA ILE A 229 7.41 -8.97 9.87
C ILE A 229 6.47 -10.17 9.79
N GLN A 230 5.19 -9.92 9.56
CA GLN A 230 4.18 -10.96 9.32
C GLN A 230 3.84 -11.06 7.84
N ASN A 231 4.41 -12.06 7.15
CA ASN A 231 4.18 -12.30 5.73
C ASN A 231 2.93 -13.15 5.48
N VAL A 232 1.76 -12.54 5.65
CA VAL A 232 0.44 -13.18 5.41
C VAL A 232 -0.32 -12.38 4.35
N PRO A 233 -0.99 -13.02 3.38
CA PRO A 233 -1.79 -12.31 2.39
C PRO A 233 -2.81 -11.37 3.03
N TYR A 234 -2.96 -10.15 2.49
CA TYR A 234 -3.85 -9.14 3.07
C TYR A 234 -5.29 -9.65 3.20
N ALA A 235 -5.78 -10.43 2.23
CA ALA A 235 -7.12 -11.01 2.26
C ALA A 235 -7.35 -11.98 3.44
N THR A 236 -6.28 -12.59 3.97
CA THR A 236 -6.33 -13.51 5.12
C THR A 236 -6.41 -12.74 6.44
N ILE A 237 -5.66 -11.65 6.58
CA ILE A 237 -5.61 -10.87 7.83
C ILE A 237 -6.70 -9.80 7.92
N ARG A 238 -7.16 -9.26 6.78
CA ARG A 238 -8.14 -8.17 6.75
C ARG A 238 -9.36 -8.40 7.66
N PRO A 239 -9.98 -9.59 7.71
CA PRO A 239 -11.11 -9.81 8.62
C PRO A 239 -10.77 -9.56 10.09
N SER A 240 -9.55 -9.85 10.57
CA SER A 240 -9.18 -9.59 11.97
C SER A 240 -8.82 -8.14 12.27
N LEU A 241 -8.71 -7.27 11.25
CA LEU A 241 -8.29 -5.87 11.41
C LEU A 241 -9.47 -4.88 11.43
N ILE A 242 -10.69 -5.31 11.09
CA ILE A 242 -11.83 -4.41 10.82
C ILE A 242 -13.21 -4.94 11.26
N THR A 243 -13.30 -6.06 11.98
CA THR A 243 -14.59 -6.65 12.42
C THR A 243 -15.18 -6.05 13.68
#